data_AF-A0A931EC04-F1
#
_entry.id   AF-A0A931EC04-F1
#
_cell.length_a   1.000
_cell.length_b   1.000
_cell.length_c   1.000
_cell.angle_alpha   90.00
_cell.angle_beta   90.00
_cell.angle_gamma   90.00
#
_symmetry.space_group_name_H-M   'P 1'
#
loop_
_entity.id
_entity.type
_entity.pdbx_description
1 polymer ?
#
loop_
_entity_poly.entity_id
_entity_poly.type
_entity_poly.pdbx_seq_one_letter_code
_entity_poly.pdbx_strand_id
1 'polypeptide(L)'
;MTFDDGYSDNLSVALPIAEEKGIPITIFVTSGMLGDTNGFWWDRLGALLRARPKGPGEFFVETGGRTRTIPIGARDLRADFGVVRSHLLPLAVGEIGCALDDASERWSVNSTAPPDALPLTRDELLRLAGAELVTIGAHTVDHVRLRDRSGEEQLQTITASKKELEGLLDRRVCHFAYPFGRREDFDDETLDAVRLAGFESACTTLPGSADPATDPYRLPRRLVMNWGRTRFRAQLQRWRLA
;
A
#
# COMPACT_ATOMS: atom_id res chain seq x y z
N MET A 1 -3.26 -2.32 -16.54
CA MET A 1 -3.88 -2.67 -15.23
C MET A 1 -2.87 -2.33 -14.14
N THR A 2 -3.30 -1.78 -13.00
CA THR A 2 -2.35 -1.33 -11.96
C THR A 2 -2.44 -2.19 -10.70
N PHE A 3 -1.30 -2.46 -10.08
CA PHE A 3 -1.18 -3.09 -8.76
C PHE A 3 -0.35 -2.16 -7.87
N ASP A 4 -0.67 -2.15 -6.58
CA ASP A 4 0.01 -1.31 -5.59
C ASP A 4 0.87 -2.17 -4.66
N ASP A 5 1.65 -1.50 -3.82
CA ASP A 5 2.50 -1.99 -2.74
C ASP A 5 3.75 -2.78 -3.18
N GLY A 6 3.63 -3.65 -4.18
CA GLY A 6 4.72 -4.50 -4.67
C GLY A 6 4.80 -5.83 -3.92
N TYR A 7 3.71 -6.59 -3.91
CA TYR A 7 3.64 -7.93 -3.36
C TYR A 7 4.35 -8.96 -4.26
N SER A 8 4.90 -10.03 -3.67
CA SER A 8 5.60 -11.09 -4.40
C SER A 8 4.69 -11.88 -5.36
N ASP A 9 3.38 -11.89 -5.10
CA ASP A 9 2.37 -12.48 -5.99
C ASP A 9 2.21 -11.71 -7.32
N ASN A 10 2.67 -10.46 -7.39
CA ASN A 10 2.77 -9.74 -8.65
C ASN A 10 3.69 -10.47 -9.65
N LEU A 11 4.78 -11.07 -9.17
CA LEU A 11 5.69 -11.85 -10.01
C LEU A 11 5.16 -13.28 -10.23
N SER A 12 4.77 -13.96 -9.16
CA SER A 12 4.46 -15.40 -9.23
C SER A 12 3.07 -15.71 -9.81
N VAL A 13 2.13 -14.76 -9.76
CA VAL A 13 0.74 -14.93 -10.21
C VAL A 13 0.36 -13.92 -11.27
N ALA A 14 0.52 -12.62 -11.01
CA ALA A 14 -0.02 -11.59 -11.90
C ALA A 14 0.73 -11.52 -13.25
N LEU A 15 2.06 -11.58 -13.25
CA LEU A 15 2.87 -11.52 -14.46
C LEU A 15 2.55 -12.65 -15.46
N PRO A 16 2.56 -13.95 -15.09
CA PRO A 16 2.23 -15.03 -16.03
C PRO A 16 0.85 -14.87 -16.69
N ILE A 17 -0.14 -14.40 -15.93
CA ILE A 17 -1.50 -14.14 -16.45
C ILE A 17 -1.49 -12.94 -17.40
N ALA A 18 -0.76 -11.87 -17.06
CA ALA A 18 -0.62 -10.69 -17.90
C ALA A 18 0.04 -11.03 -19.25
N GLU A 19 1.09 -11.85 -19.24
CA GLU A 19 1.77 -12.36 -20.44
C GLU A 19 0.86 -13.25 -21.28
N GLU A 20 0.17 -14.22 -20.67
CA GLU A 20 -0.77 -15.11 -21.36
C GLU A 20 -1.89 -14.31 -22.06
N LYS A 21 -2.32 -13.19 -21.47
CA LYS A 21 -3.38 -12.35 -22.01
C LYS A 21 -2.89 -11.17 -22.85
N GLY A 22 -1.59 -10.93 -22.95
CA GLY A 22 -1.02 -9.76 -23.62
C GLY A 22 -1.48 -8.42 -23.01
N ILE A 23 -1.70 -8.36 -21.69
CA ILE A 23 -2.21 -7.17 -21.00
C ILE A 23 -1.07 -6.45 -20.28
N PRO A 24 -0.77 -5.18 -20.62
CA PRO A 24 0.22 -4.39 -19.89
C PRO A 24 -0.21 -4.14 -18.44
N ILE A 25 0.74 -4.28 -17.53
CA ILE A 25 0.56 -4.03 -16.10
C ILE A 25 1.56 -2.99 -15.58
N THR A 26 1.11 -2.19 -14.61
CA THR A 26 1.95 -1.26 -13.86
C THR A 26 1.95 -1.70 -12.40
N ILE A 27 3.11 -1.81 -11.78
CA ILE A 27 3.25 -2.17 -10.37
C ILE A 27 3.88 -0.98 -9.66
N PHE A 28 3.13 -0.37 -8.74
CA PHE A 28 3.63 0.70 -7.88
C PHE A 28 4.27 0.07 -6.63
N VAL A 29 5.56 0.31 -6.44
CA VAL A 29 6.36 -0.39 -5.44
C VAL A 29 6.70 0.54 -4.29
N THR A 30 6.48 0.07 -3.05
CA THR A 30 6.98 0.72 -1.85
C THR A 30 8.44 0.30 -1.63
N SER A 31 9.39 1.17 -1.98
CA SER A 31 10.80 0.79 -2.18
C SER A 31 11.51 0.28 -0.92
N GLY A 32 11.18 0.84 0.24
CA GLY A 32 11.76 0.46 1.53
C GLY A 32 11.25 -0.89 2.06
N MET A 33 10.16 -1.43 1.50
CA MET A 33 9.61 -2.72 1.91
C MET A 33 10.22 -3.91 1.16
N LEU A 34 11.08 -3.66 0.17
CA LEU A 34 11.65 -4.73 -0.66
C LEU A 34 12.46 -5.73 0.18
N GLY A 35 12.00 -6.98 0.22
CA GLY A 35 12.62 -8.07 0.98
C GLY A 35 12.32 -8.05 2.49
N ASP A 36 11.39 -7.21 2.96
CA ASP A 36 10.95 -7.25 4.36
C ASP A 36 10.20 -8.55 4.66
N THR A 37 10.77 -9.37 5.53
CA THR A 37 10.23 -10.68 5.91
C THR A 37 9.12 -10.61 6.95
N ASN A 38 8.93 -9.46 7.61
CA ASN A 38 7.77 -9.22 8.48
C ASN A 38 6.53 -8.83 7.65
N GLY A 39 6.74 -8.31 6.45
CA GLY A 39 5.70 -7.88 5.51
C GLY A 39 5.02 -6.56 5.91
N PHE A 40 3.99 -6.18 5.15
CA PHE A 40 3.32 -4.89 5.36
C PHE A 40 2.54 -4.86 6.69
N TRP A 41 2.57 -3.70 7.36
CA TRP A 41 2.03 -3.58 8.71
C TRP A 41 0.52 -3.89 8.82
N TRP A 42 -0.25 -3.71 7.75
CA TRP A 42 -1.67 -4.06 7.74
C TRP A 42 -1.90 -5.57 7.65
N ASP A 43 -1.02 -6.31 6.96
CA ASP A 43 -1.06 -7.77 6.94
C ASP A 43 -0.62 -8.34 8.29
N ARG A 44 0.42 -7.74 8.87
CA ARG A 44 0.86 -8.01 10.25
C ARG A 44 -0.26 -7.80 11.26
N LEU A 45 -0.95 -6.65 11.20
CA LEU A 45 -2.11 -6.36 12.04
C LEU A 45 -3.23 -7.40 11.85
N GLY A 46 -3.49 -7.78 10.60
CA GLY A 46 -4.48 -8.80 10.27
C GLY A 46 -4.14 -10.18 10.85
N ALA A 47 -2.88 -10.60 10.76
CA ALA A 47 -2.38 -11.84 11.35
C ALA A 47 -2.49 -11.81 12.88
N LEU A 48 -1.98 -10.73 13.48
CA LEU A 48 -1.98 -10.51 14.91
C LEU A 48 -3.40 -10.54 15.50
N LEU A 49 -4.35 -9.78 14.91
CA LEU A 49 -5.73 -9.75 15.39
C LEU A 49 -6.47 -11.09 15.18
N ARG A 50 -6.08 -11.92 14.22
CA ARG A 50 -6.66 -13.28 14.06
C ARG A 50 -6.13 -14.24 15.13
N ALA A 51 -4.86 -14.10 15.48
CA ALA A 51 -4.16 -14.97 16.43
C ALA A 51 -4.42 -14.60 17.90
N ARG A 52 -4.86 -13.37 18.19
CA ARG A 52 -5.08 -12.85 19.54
C ARG A 52 -5.90 -13.79 20.46
N PRO A 53 -5.73 -13.67 21.79
CA PRO A 53 -6.60 -14.33 22.78
C PRO A 53 -8.09 -14.07 22.52
N LYS A 54 -8.93 -15.08 22.74
CA LYS A 54 -10.38 -14.97 22.54
C LYS A 54 -11.01 -14.10 23.64
N GLY A 55 -12.00 -13.31 23.24
CA GLY A 55 -12.76 -12.43 24.14
C GLY A 55 -12.37 -10.96 24.02
N PRO A 56 -12.94 -10.09 24.87
CA PRO A 56 -12.57 -8.69 24.96
C PRO A 56 -11.11 -8.53 25.38
N GLY A 57 -10.45 -7.51 24.84
CA GLY A 57 -9.07 -7.19 25.16
C GLY A 57 -8.72 -5.76 24.78
N GLU A 58 -7.45 -5.44 24.89
CA GLU A 58 -6.92 -4.10 24.68
C GLU A 58 -5.73 -4.14 23.72
N PHE A 59 -5.68 -3.18 22.80
CA PHE A 59 -4.53 -2.90 21.95
C PHE A 59 -3.95 -1.55 22.36
N PHE A 60 -2.64 -1.47 22.50
CA PHE A 60 -1.96 -0.28 23.00
C PHE A 60 -1.17 0.39 21.87
N VAL A 61 -1.24 1.71 21.81
CA VAL A 61 -0.54 2.54 20.84
C VAL A 61 0.17 3.66 21.57
N GLU A 62 1.49 3.70 21.46
CA GLU A 62 2.29 4.82 21.96
C GLU A 62 2.32 5.96 20.94
N THR A 63 2.06 7.18 21.37
CA THR A 63 2.18 8.36 20.50
C THR A 63 2.62 9.57 21.33
N GLY A 64 3.77 10.16 21.01
CA GLY A 64 4.27 11.35 21.70
C GLY A 64 4.42 11.18 23.22
N GLY A 65 4.84 9.99 23.67
CA GLY A 65 5.01 9.65 25.09
C GLY A 65 3.71 9.40 25.85
N ARG A 66 2.59 9.18 25.16
CA ARG A 66 1.30 8.80 25.75
C ARG A 66 0.83 7.48 25.17
N THR A 67 0.49 6.55 26.07
CA THR A 67 -0.20 5.30 25.71
C THR A 67 -1.67 5.57 25.47
N ARG A 68 -2.18 5.13 24.31
CA ARG A 68 -3.61 5.03 24.02
C ARG A 68 -4.04 3.57 24.09
N THR A 69 -5.09 3.32 24.85
CA THR A 69 -5.72 1.99 24.95
C THR A 69 -6.93 1.91 24.03
N ILE A 70 -6.96 0.91 23.16
CA ILE A 70 -8.00 0.67 22.17
C ILE A 70 -8.71 -0.64 22.54
N PRO A 71 -10.00 -0.60 22.89
CA PRO A 71 -10.75 -1.83 23.18
C PRO A 71 -10.98 -2.63 21.89
N ILE A 72 -10.74 -3.94 21.96
CA ILE A 72 -10.94 -4.90 20.87
C ILE A 72 -11.71 -6.14 21.36
N GLY A 73 -12.22 -6.95 20.43
CA GLY A 73 -12.87 -8.23 20.76
C GLY A 73 -14.30 -8.11 21.27
N ALA A 74 -14.84 -6.90 21.36
CA ALA A 74 -16.26 -6.65 21.60
C ALA A 74 -17.13 -6.84 20.34
N ARG A 75 -16.51 -6.81 19.15
CA ARG A 75 -17.17 -6.95 17.84
C ARG A 75 -16.43 -7.99 16.99
N ASP A 76 -16.74 -8.01 15.70
CA ASP A 76 -16.04 -8.85 14.74
C ASP A 76 -14.62 -8.34 14.43
N LEU A 77 -13.82 -9.22 13.80
CA LEU A 77 -12.45 -8.95 13.40
C LEU A 77 -12.33 -7.73 12.48
N ARG A 78 -13.32 -7.47 11.63
CA ARG A 78 -13.28 -6.35 10.69
C ARG A 78 -13.45 -5.02 11.42
N ALA A 79 -14.33 -4.98 12.42
CA ALA A 79 -14.50 -3.82 13.28
C ALA A 79 -13.22 -3.53 14.10
N ASP A 80 -12.62 -4.57 14.70
CA ASP A 80 -11.38 -4.44 15.46
C ASP A 80 -10.21 -3.97 14.55
N PHE A 81 -10.09 -4.56 13.37
CA PHE A 81 -9.09 -4.13 12.38
C PHE A 81 -9.28 -2.66 12.00
N GLY A 82 -10.53 -2.25 11.74
CA GLY A 82 -10.85 -0.89 11.37
C GLY A 82 -10.50 0.14 12.46
N VAL A 83 -10.85 -0.15 13.72
CA VAL A 83 -10.55 0.78 14.82
C VAL A 83 -9.06 0.87 15.08
N VAL A 84 -8.35 -0.25 15.21
CA VAL A 84 -6.89 -0.25 15.43
C VAL A 84 -6.16 0.43 14.27
N ARG A 85 -6.51 0.08 13.02
CA ARG A 85 -5.96 0.71 11.82
C ARG A 85 -6.09 2.23 11.85
N SER A 86 -7.24 2.76 12.28
CA SER A 86 -7.46 4.21 12.32
C SER A 86 -6.53 4.95 13.29
N HIS A 87 -6.07 4.28 14.35
CA HIS A 87 -5.11 4.81 15.31
C HIS A 87 -3.64 4.64 14.85
N LEU A 88 -3.35 3.61 14.06
CA LEU A 88 -2.01 3.35 13.53
C LEU A 88 -1.68 4.21 12.31
N LEU A 89 -2.66 4.50 11.44
CA LEU A 89 -2.45 5.22 10.18
C LEU A 89 -1.65 6.53 10.29
N PRO A 90 -1.84 7.37 11.32
CA PRO A 90 -1.09 8.63 11.45
C PRO A 90 0.35 8.49 11.93
N LEU A 91 0.76 7.31 12.37
CA LEU A 91 2.06 7.10 13.02
C LEU A 91 3.15 6.79 11.99
N ALA A 92 4.41 7.04 12.35
CA ALA A 92 5.54 6.56 11.55
C ALA A 92 5.56 5.02 11.53
N VAL A 93 6.06 4.42 10.44
CA VAL A 93 6.07 2.95 10.30
C VAL A 93 6.82 2.26 11.44
N GLY A 94 7.90 2.87 11.95
CA GLY A 94 8.61 2.38 13.12
C GLY A 94 7.73 2.32 14.38
N GLU A 95 6.92 3.35 14.63
CA GLU A 95 5.99 3.39 15.76
C GLU A 95 4.87 2.34 15.60
N ILE A 96 4.37 2.16 14.37
CA ILE A 96 3.42 1.08 14.04
C ILE A 96 4.06 -0.28 14.35
N GLY A 97 5.30 -0.50 13.92
CA GLY A 97 6.07 -1.71 14.20
C GLY A 97 6.16 -1.99 15.69
N CYS A 98 6.57 -0.99 16.50
CA CYS A 98 6.64 -1.12 17.95
C CYS A 98 5.29 -1.51 18.57
N ALA A 99 4.19 -0.89 18.14
CA ALA A 99 2.86 -1.23 18.66
C ALA A 99 2.43 -2.66 18.30
N LEU A 100 2.78 -3.13 17.10
CA LEU A 100 2.50 -4.50 16.68
C LEU A 100 3.36 -5.52 17.43
N ASP A 101 4.64 -5.22 17.66
CA ASP A 101 5.58 -6.09 18.38
C ASP A 101 5.19 -6.23 19.86
N ASP A 102 4.85 -5.13 20.51
CA ASP A 102 4.38 -5.08 21.89
C ASP A 102 3.06 -5.86 22.07
N ALA A 103 2.12 -5.73 21.13
CA ALA A 103 0.93 -6.59 21.12
C ALA A 103 1.25 -8.07 20.85
N SER A 104 2.20 -8.37 19.97
CA SER A 104 2.72 -9.72 19.70
C SER A 104 3.23 -10.38 20.98
N GLU A 105 4.06 -9.67 21.75
CA GLU A 105 4.67 -10.14 22.99
C GLU A 105 3.63 -10.38 24.08
N ARG A 106 2.78 -9.38 24.38
CA ARG A 106 1.72 -9.50 25.40
C ARG A 106 0.75 -10.64 25.13
N TRP A 107 0.42 -10.86 23.86
CA TRP A 107 -0.51 -11.90 23.45
C TRP A 107 0.17 -13.25 23.23
N SER A 108 1.51 -13.30 23.23
CA SER A 108 2.31 -14.49 22.94
C SER A 108 1.94 -15.12 21.59
N VAL A 109 1.78 -14.29 20.56
CA VAL A 109 1.44 -14.70 19.19
C VAL A 109 2.42 -14.08 18.20
N ASN A 110 2.49 -14.62 16.98
CA ASN A 110 3.29 -14.04 15.91
C ASN A 110 2.51 -12.93 15.16
N SER A 111 3.19 -11.83 14.84
CA SER A 111 2.68 -10.72 14.03
C SER A 111 3.23 -10.70 12.59
N THR A 112 4.05 -11.67 12.17
CA THR A 112 4.54 -11.78 10.78
C THR A 112 3.37 -11.88 9.80
N ALA A 113 3.48 -11.20 8.66
CA ALA A 113 2.52 -11.32 7.58
C ALA A 113 2.41 -12.77 7.06
N PRO A 114 1.25 -13.16 6.49
CA PRO A 114 1.11 -14.42 5.78
C PRO A 114 2.19 -14.59 4.68
N PRO A 115 2.70 -15.82 4.44
CA PRO A 115 3.74 -16.05 3.42
C PRO A 115 3.35 -15.63 2.00
N ASP A 116 2.06 -15.62 1.69
CA ASP A 116 1.48 -15.19 0.41
C ASP A 116 1.20 -13.67 0.35
N ALA A 117 1.54 -12.92 1.40
CA ALA A 117 1.39 -11.48 1.51
C ALA A 117 2.74 -10.79 1.81
N LEU A 118 3.84 -11.35 1.28
CA LEU A 118 5.16 -10.77 1.42
C LEU A 118 5.47 -9.76 0.30
N PRO A 119 6.22 -8.68 0.59
CA PRO A 119 6.76 -7.80 -0.42
C PRO A 119 7.71 -8.54 -1.37
N LEU A 120 7.88 -7.99 -2.57
CA LEU A 120 8.93 -8.41 -3.51
C LEU A 120 10.31 -8.29 -2.87
N THR A 121 11.18 -9.25 -3.12
CA THR A 121 12.63 -9.05 -2.95
C THR A 121 13.19 -8.17 -4.07
N ARG A 122 14.42 -7.67 -3.91
CA ARG A 122 15.12 -6.91 -4.97
C ARG A 122 15.29 -7.73 -6.25
N ASP A 123 15.64 -9.00 -6.12
CA ASP A 123 15.82 -9.90 -7.27
C ASP A 123 14.50 -10.15 -8.00
N GLU A 124 13.39 -10.31 -7.26
CA GLU A 124 12.07 -10.45 -7.85
C GLU A 124 11.59 -9.16 -8.54
N LEU A 125 11.90 -7.99 -7.97
CA LEU A 125 11.64 -6.70 -8.62
C LEU A 125 12.42 -6.59 -9.94
N LEU A 126 13.69 -6.95 -9.97
CA LEU A 126 14.51 -6.93 -11.19
C LEU A 126 13.94 -7.87 -12.27
N ARG A 127 13.49 -9.07 -11.88
CA ARG A 127 12.83 -10.02 -12.78
C ARG A 127 11.52 -9.45 -13.34
N LEU A 128 10.68 -8.84 -12.50
CA LEU A 128 9.46 -8.16 -12.93
C LEU A 128 9.77 -7.02 -13.91
N ALA A 129 10.75 -6.18 -13.59
CA ALA A 129 11.11 -5.02 -14.38
C ALA A 129 11.66 -5.37 -15.78
N GLY A 130 12.23 -6.57 -15.93
CA GLY A 130 12.72 -7.10 -17.21
C GLY A 130 11.64 -7.64 -18.14
N ALA A 131 10.40 -7.80 -17.68
CA ALA A 131 9.30 -8.28 -18.51
C ALA A 131 8.72 -7.15 -19.40
N GLU A 132 8.43 -7.47 -20.66
CA GLU A 132 8.02 -6.48 -21.68
C GLU A 132 6.72 -5.75 -21.33
N LEU A 133 5.77 -6.45 -20.71
CA LEU A 133 4.46 -5.91 -20.36
C LEU A 133 4.43 -5.17 -19.01
N VAL A 134 5.57 -5.04 -18.31
CA VAL A 134 5.62 -4.49 -16.96
C VAL A 134 6.24 -3.09 -16.94
N THR A 135 5.48 -2.16 -16.37
CA THR A 135 5.99 -0.85 -15.95
C THR A 135 6.13 -0.81 -14.43
N ILE A 136 7.25 -0.32 -13.91
CA ILE A 136 7.43 -0.07 -12.47
C ILE A 136 7.17 1.39 -12.17
N GLY A 137 6.30 1.65 -11.19
CA GLY A 137 6.05 2.96 -10.59
C GLY A 137 6.45 3.00 -9.12
N ALA A 138 6.47 4.20 -8.54
CA ALA A 138 6.81 4.39 -7.13
C ALA A 138 5.57 4.51 -6.23
N HIS A 139 5.69 4.05 -4.98
CA HIS A 139 4.62 4.09 -3.97
C HIS A 139 5.13 4.51 -2.58
N THR A 140 5.96 5.57 -2.56
CA THR A 140 6.74 6.05 -1.38
C THR A 140 7.76 5.02 -0.87
N VAL A 141 8.59 5.41 0.11
CA VAL A 141 9.57 4.47 0.71
C VAL A 141 8.88 3.51 1.66
N ASP A 142 7.86 3.97 2.39
CA ASP A 142 7.37 3.33 3.61
C ASP A 142 5.84 3.22 3.68
N HIS A 143 5.11 3.63 2.63
CA HIS A 143 3.65 3.54 2.55
C HIS A 143 2.93 4.30 3.71
N VAL A 144 3.49 5.45 4.11
CA VAL A 144 2.84 6.35 5.07
C VAL A 144 1.68 7.12 4.43
N ARG A 145 0.71 7.54 5.25
CA ARG A 145 -0.32 8.48 4.80
C ARG A 145 0.30 9.88 4.68
N LEU A 146 0.50 10.33 3.44
CA LEU A 146 1.26 11.54 3.12
C LEU A 146 0.69 12.79 3.81
N ARG A 147 -0.64 12.94 3.90
CA ARG A 147 -1.29 14.08 4.58
C ARG A 147 -0.92 14.22 6.07
N ASP A 148 -0.50 13.14 6.74
CA ASP A 148 -0.08 13.23 8.16
C ASP A 148 1.38 13.66 8.32
N ARG A 149 2.07 13.97 7.24
CA ARG A 149 3.48 14.36 7.22
C ARG A 149 3.61 15.83 6.84
N SER A 150 4.67 16.47 7.33
CA SER A 150 5.06 17.79 6.86
C SER A 150 5.39 17.75 5.36
N GLY A 151 5.20 18.87 4.63
CA GLY A 151 5.54 18.94 3.21
C GLY A 151 6.99 18.54 2.89
N GLU A 152 7.94 18.79 3.81
CA GLU A 152 9.34 18.35 3.68
C GLU A 152 9.46 16.81 3.72
N GLU A 153 8.84 16.17 4.71
CA GLU A 153 8.81 14.70 4.84
C GLU A 153 8.10 14.04 3.65
N GLN A 154 7.01 14.66 3.16
CA GLN A 154 6.30 14.19 1.96
C GLN A 154 7.24 14.21 0.75
N LEU A 155 7.90 15.34 0.48
CA LEU A 155 8.85 15.46 -0.63
C LEU A 155 10.02 14.48 -0.49
N GLN A 156 10.53 14.30 0.73
CA GLN A 156 11.63 13.40 1.01
C GLN A 156 11.28 11.94 0.70
N THR A 157 10.19 11.40 1.26
CA THR A 157 9.80 9.99 1.02
C THR A 157 9.43 9.75 -0.46
N ILE A 158 8.77 10.71 -1.11
CA ILE A 158 8.43 10.63 -2.54
C ILE A 158 9.71 10.59 -3.40
N THR A 159 10.63 11.52 -3.18
CA THR A 159 11.88 11.63 -3.98
C THR A 159 12.81 10.45 -3.72
N ALA A 160 12.94 10.02 -2.46
CA ALA A 160 13.75 8.86 -2.09
C ALA A 160 13.26 7.58 -2.76
N SER A 161 11.94 7.34 -2.76
CA SER A 161 11.37 6.14 -3.41
C SER A 161 11.68 6.07 -4.91
N LYS A 162 11.64 7.21 -5.60
CA LYS A 162 12.06 7.31 -7.00
C LYS A 162 13.53 6.97 -7.16
N LYS A 163 14.40 7.64 -6.41
CA LYS A 163 15.86 7.47 -6.51
C LYS A 163 16.29 6.04 -6.22
N GLU A 164 15.69 5.40 -5.23
CA GLU A 164 15.97 4.00 -4.87
C GLU A 164 15.59 3.05 -6.00
N LEU A 165 14.37 3.19 -6.55
CA LEU A 165 13.92 2.36 -7.66
C LEU A 165 14.73 2.62 -8.94
N GLU A 166 15.00 3.87 -9.29
CA GLU A 166 15.84 4.21 -10.46
C GLU A 166 17.25 3.66 -10.31
N GLY A 167 17.83 3.69 -9.11
CA GLY A 167 19.15 3.12 -8.82
C GLY A 167 19.18 1.59 -8.89
N LEU A 168 18.10 0.91 -8.52
CA LEU A 168 17.99 -0.55 -8.66
C LEU A 168 17.75 -0.97 -10.11
N LEU A 169 16.94 -0.21 -10.86
CA LEU A 169 16.46 -0.58 -12.19
C LEU A 169 17.32 -0.05 -13.34
N ASP A 170 18.25 0.87 -13.05
CA ASP A 170 19.06 1.61 -14.03
C ASP A 170 18.21 2.25 -15.16
N ARG A 171 17.03 2.75 -14.80
CA ARG A 171 16.09 3.42 -15.71
C ARG A 171 15.17 4.38 -14.97
N ARG A 172 14.58 5.33 -15.68
CA ARG A 172 13.65 6.31 -15.10
C ARG A 172 12.37 5.65 -14.56
N VAL A 173 11.89 6.15 -13.43
CA VAL A 173 10.58 5.81 -12.86
C VAL A 173 9.66 7.02 -13.00
N CYS A 174 8.71 6.91 -13.94
CA CYS A 174 7.89 8.04 -14.37
C CYS A 174 6.54 8.16 -13.65
N HIS A 175 6.06 7.08 -13.03
CA HIS A 175 4.70 7.04 -12.49
C HIS A 175 4.68 6.82 -10.98
N PHE A 176 3.71 7.43 -10.32
CA PHE A 176 3.50 7.35 -8.88
C PHE A 176 2.08 6.85 -8.54
N ALA A 177 1.89 6.29 -7.36
CA ALA A 177 0.56 6.11 -6.76
C ALA A 177 0.58 6.65 -5.33
N TYR A 178 -0.48 7.34 -4.91
CA TYR A 178 -0.60 7.84 -3.54
C TYR A 178 -0.98 6.68 -2.60
N PRO A 179 -0.21 6.41 -1.52
CA PRO A 179 -0.60 5.42 -0.50
C PRO A 179 -2.02 5.68 -0.01
N PHE A 180 -2.85 4.63 -0.01
CA PHE A 180 -4.30 4.66 0.27
C PHE A 180 -5.16 5.48 -0.74
N GLY A 181 -4.68 6.65 -1.17
CA GLY A 181 -5.12 7.39 -2.34
C GLY A 181 -6.53 8.00 -2.31
N ARG A 182 -7.19 8.07 -1.15
CA ARG A 182 -8.47 8.80 -1.02
C ARG A 182 -8.23 10.28 -0.77
N ARG A 183 -9.29 11.10 -0.84
CA ARG A 183 -9.17 12.57 -0.71
C ARG A 183 -8.57 13.00 0.63
N GLU A 184 -8.75 12.18 1.67
CA GLU A 184 -8.24 12.40 3.02
C GLU A 184 -6.81 11.87 3.24
N ASP A 185 -6.20 11.21 2.24
CA ASP A 185 -4.91 10.55 2.39
C ASP A 185 -3.73 11.36 1.80
N PHE A 186 -4.03 12.37 0.98
CA PHE A 186 -3.07 13.31 0.36
C PHE A 186 -3.68 14.71 0.23
N ASP A 187 -2.86 15.74 0.02
CA ASP A 187 -3.28 17.12 -0.14
C ASP A 187 -2.52 17.82 -1.28
N ASP A 188 -2.68 19.14 -1.41
CA ASP A 188 -2.05 19.91 -2.48
C ASP A 188 -0.52 20.00 -2.31
N GLU A 189 0.00 19.98 -1.07
CA GLU A 189 1.44 19.85 -0.83
C GLU A 189 1.96 18.51 -1.35
N THR A 190 1.19 17.43 -1.17
CA THR A 190 1.53 16.12 -1.73
C THR A 190 1.62 16.15 -3.26
N LEU A 191 0.70 16.87 -3.91
CA LEU A 191 0.73 17.01 -5.38
C LEU A 191 1.98 17.74 -5.85
N ASP A 192 2.31 18.84 -5.18
CA ASP A 192 3.48 19.64 -5.52
C ASP A 192 4.77 18.84 -5.29
N ALA A 193 4.83 18.03 -4.22
CA ALA A 193 5.94 17.12 -3.97
C ALA A 193 6.12 16.09 -5.10
N VAL A 194 5.03 15.49 -5.60
CA VAL A 194 5.08 14.55 -6.74
C VAL A 194 5.57 15.24 -8.03
N ARG A 195 5.14 16.48 -8.28
CA ARG A 195 5.61 17.29 -9.42
C ARG A 195 7.08 17.64 -9.30
N LEU A 196 7.52 18.09 -8.13
CA LEU A 196 8.90 18.45 -7.84
C LEU A 196 9.85 17.25 -7.95
N ALA A 197 9.40 16.05 -7.56
CA ALA A 197 10.13 14.80 -7.77
C ALA A 197 10.18 14.35 -9.26
N GLY A 198 9.54 15.10 -10.16
CA GLY A 198 9.62 14.89 -11.60
C GLY A 198 8.86 13.66 -12.09
N PHE A 199 7.79 13.25 -11.39
CA PHE A 199 6.86 12.25 -11.90
C PHE A 199 5.99 12.84 -13.01
N GLU A 200 5.62 12.00 -13.98
CA GLU A 200 4.81 12.36 -15.14
C GLU A 200 3.32 12.11 -14.89
N SER A 201 2.99 11.18 -13.99
CA SER A 201 1.61 10.94 -13.56
C SER A 201 1.52 10.34 -12.16
N ALA A 202 0.37 10.47 -11.52
CA ALA A 202 0.07 9.87 -10.23
C ALA A 202 -1.36 9.32 -10.14
N CYS A 203 -1.47 8.09 -9.62
CA CYS A 203 -2.72 7.38 -9.42
C CYS A 203 -3.31 7.59 -8.02
N THR A 204 -4.58 7.93 -7.96
CA THR A 204 -5.40 7.98 -6.73
C THR A 204 -6.28 6.74 -6.62
N THR A 205 -7.02 6.56 -5.53
CA THR A 205 -8.09 5.55 -5.43
C THR A 205 -9.48 6.15 -5.61
N LEU A 206 -9.56 7.41 -6.06
CA LEU A 206 -10.82 8.07 -6.36
C LEU A 206 -11.54 7.33 -7.50
N PRO A 207 -12.82 6.95 -7.32
CA PRO A 207 -13.53 6.16 -8.31
C PRO A 207 -13.80 6.98 -9.57
N GLY A 208 -13.27 6.53 -10.70
CA GLY A 208 -13.51 7.18 -11.98
C GLY A 208 -12.78 6.51 -13.14
N SER A 209 -12.90 7.12 -14.31
CA SER A 209 -12.22 6.75 -15.55
C SER A 209 -11.35 7.94 -15.96
N ALA A 210 -10.16 7.67 -16.50
CA ALA A 210 -9.28 8.71 -17.02
C ALA A 210 -9.53 8.92 -18.52
N ASP A 211 -9.42 10.16 -18.95
CA ASP A 211 -9.45 10.62 -20.34
C ASP A 211 -8.27 11.60 -20.60
N PRO A 212 -8.04 12.06 -21.84
CA PRO A 212 -6.95 12.98 -22.15
C PRO A 212 -7.00 14.35 -21.44
N ALA A 213 -8.15 14.75 -20.88
CA ALA A 213 -8.30 16.00 -20.13
C ALA A 213 -8.14 15.81 -18.61
N THR A 214 -8.02 14.56 -18.15
CA THR A 214 -7.82 14.23 -16.74
C THR A 214 -6.47 14.73 -16.26
N ASP A 215 -6.44 15.37 -15.09
CA ASP A 215 -5.19 15.79 -14.43
C ASP A 215 -4.27 14.56 -14.26
N PRO A 216 -3.08 14.54 -14.88
CA PRO A 216 -2.19 13.39 -14.83
C PRO A 216 -1.70 13.10 -13.41
N TYR A 217 -1.75 14.06 -12.49
CA TYR A 217 -1.40 13.89 -11.08
C TYR A 217 -2.58 13.44 -10.21
N ARG A 218 -3.77 13.26 -10.78
CA ARG A 218 -4.95 12.78 -10.06
C ARG A 218 -5.70 11.70 -10.85
N LEU A 219 -4.96 10.78 -11.48
CA LEU A 219 -5.57 9.70 -12.26
C LEU A 219 -6.53 8.88 -11.38
N PRO A 220 -7.83 8.84 -11.69
CA PRO A 220 -8.80 8.06 -10.93
C PRO A 220 -8.64 6.56 -11.23
N ARG A 221 -9.06 5.73 -10.29
CA ARG A 221 -9.00 4.26 -10.44
C ARG A 221 -10.29 3.60 -10.01
N ARG A 222 -10.54 2.41 -10.55
CA ARG A 222 -11.63 1.53 -10.12
C ARG A 222 -11.04 0.41 -9.28
N LEU A 223 -11.24 0.47 -7.96
CA LEU A 223 -10.72 -0.56 -7.05
C LEU A 223 -11.39 -1.92 -7.27
N VAL A 224 -10.57 -2.96 -7.33
CA VAL A 224 -10.98 -4.36 -7.36
C VAL A 224 -10.81 -4.91 -5.96
N MET A 225 -11.92 -5.29 -5.31
CA MET A 225 -11.85 -5.90 -3.97
C MET A 225 -11.96 -7.43 -4.08
N ASN A 226 -11.89 -8.12 -2.93
CA ASN A 226 -12.17 -9.56 -2.84
C ASN A 226 -13.63 -9.88 -3.20
N TRP A 227 -13.91 -9.95 -4.50
CA TRP A 227 -15.22 -10.17 -5.09
C TRP A 227 -15.21 -11.50 -5.85
N GLY A 228 -16.24 -12.32 -5.63
CA GLY A 228 -16.52 -13.44 -6.52
C GLY A 228 -16.90 -12.97 -7.95
N ARG A 229 -16.81 -13.90 -8.90
CA ARG A 229 -17.01 -13.64 -10.35
C ARG A 229 -18.28 -12.84 -10.67
N THR A 230 -19.41 -13.18 -10.02
CA THR A 230 -20.70 -12.49 -10.25
C THR A 230 -20.64 -11.02 -9.86
N ARG A 231 -20.08 -10.72 -8.68
CA ARG A 231 -19.96 -9.34 -8.19
C ARG A 231 -18.96 -8.55 -9.03
N PHE A 232 -17.84 -9.15 -9.42
CA PHE A 232 -16.88 -8.49 -10.30
C PHE A 232 -17.49 -8.16 -11.66
N ARG A 233 -18.24 -9.08 -12.27
CA ARG A 233 -18.96 -8.82 -13.54
C ARG A 233 -19.95 -7.67 -13.43
N ALA A 234 -20.72 -7.61 -12.35
CA ALA A 234 -21.66 -6.51 -12.11
C ALA A 234 -20.93 -5.15 -11.98
N GLN A 235 -19.77 -5.13 -11.31
CA GLN A 235 -18.97 -3.92 -11.18
C GLN A 235 -18.35 -3.47 -12.51
N LEU A 236 -17.85 -4.40 -13.33
CA LEU A 236 -17.36 -4.08 -14.68
C LEU A 236 -18.46 -3.47 -15.56
N GLN A 237 -19.69 -3.99 -15.50
CA GLN A 237 -20.82 -3.41 -16.22
C GLN A 237 -21.12 -1.99 -15.73
N ARG A 238 -21.12 -1.78 -14.40
CA ARG A 238 -21.32 -0.45 -13.82
C ARG A 238 -20.25 0.55 -14.25
N TRP A 239 -18.99 0.14 -14.34
CA TRP A 239 -17.89 1.02 -14.76
C TRP A 239 -17.92 1.36 -16.25
N ARG A 240 -18.50 0.51 -17.10
CA ARG A 240 -18.68 0.81 -18.53
C ARG A 240 -19.77 1.85 -18.80
N LEU A 241 -20.72 1.99 -17.89
CA LEU A 241 -21.87 2.89 -18.01
C LEU A 241 -21.62 4.27 -17.36
N ALA A 242 -20.48 4.47 -16.69
CA ALA A 242 -20.18 5.63 -15.85
C ALA A 242 -18.84 6.24 -16.22
#